data_AF-A0A842KVC4-F1
#
_entry.id   AF-A0A842KVC4-F1
#
_cell.length_a   1.000
_cell.length_b   1.000
_cell.length_c   1.000
_cell.angle_alpha   90.00
_cell.angle_beta   90.00
_cell.angle_gamma   90.00
#
_symmetry.space_group_name_H-M   'P 1'
#
loop_
_entity.id
_entity.type
_entity.pdbx_description
1 polymer ?
#
loop_
_entity_poly.entity_id
_entity_poly.type
_entity_poly.pdbx_seq_one_letter_code
_entity_poly.pdbx_strand_id
1 'polypeptide(L)'
;MLVILSIKPKYCKKIIAGEKRYEFRKRFPKNIELVYMYATSPVKKVVGEFKVGEVVEDEPIILWRKFRTYAGVDKNEFFKYYEGCNKGCAIKIEEVRTFAPIDPKIIVSGFKPPQSYRYTNIPFFNISFGINKSMHSF
;
A
#
# COMPACT_ATOMS: atom_id res chain seq x y z
N MET A 1 -1.61 -13.65 5.15
CA MET A 1 -1.12 -12.66 6.16
C MET A 1 -1.48 -11.23 5.75
N LEU A 2 -1.59 -10.29 6.71
CA LEU A 2 -1.89 -8.87 6.44
C LEU A 2 -0.71 -7.96 6.77
N VAL A 3 -0.49 -6.92 5.96
CA VAL A 3 0.56 -5.93 6.20
C VAL A 3 0.07 -4.50 6.02
N ILE A 4 0.68 -3.57 6.75
CA ILE A 4 0.57 -2.13 6.52
C ILE A 4 1.76 -1.70 5.65
N LEU A 5 1.48 -1.05 4.52
CA LEU A 5 2.48 -0.46 3.64
C LEU A 5 2.39 1.06 3.67
N SER A 6 3.53 1.72 3.91
CA SER A 6 3.65 3.18 3.78
C SER A 6 3.72 3.56 2.30
N ILE A 7 2.74 4.32 1.82
CA ILE A 7 2.62 4.74 0.42
C ILE A 7 2.45 6.26 0.37
N LYS A 8 3.12 6.95 -0.56
CA LYS A 8 2.94 8.41 -0.71
C LYS A 8 1.48 8.70 -1.08
N PRO A 9 0.84 9.76 -0.55
CA PRO A 9 -0.56 10.07 -0.84
C PRO A 9 -0.93 10.10 -2.33
N LYS A 10 -0.04 10.61 -3.19
CA LYS A 10 -0.24 10.62 -4.65
C LYS A 10 -0.41 9.22 -5.25
N TYR A 11 0.27 8.21 -4.71
CA TYR A 11 0.16 6.83 -5.18
C TYR A 11 -1.06 6.13 -4.62
N CYS A 12 -1.42 6.36 -3.35
CA CYS A 12 -2.69 5.87 -2.82
C CYS A 12 -3.87 6.32 -3.71
N LYS A 13 -3.90 7.60 -4.11
CA LYS A 13 -4.93 8.13 -5.02
C LYS A 13 -4.98 7.38 -6.34
N LYS A 14 -3.83 7.13 -6.98
CA LYS A 14 -3.77 6.38 -8.25
C LYS A 14 -4.17 4.92 -8.11
N ILE A 15 -3.86 4.29 -6.98
CA ILE A 15 -4.31 2.92 -6.68
C ILE A 15 -5.83 2.88 -6.57
N ILE A 16 -6.40 3.82 -5.79
CA ILE A 16 -7.84 3.93 -5.58
C ILE A 16 -8.58 4.25 -6.89
N ALA A 17 -7.99 5.08 -7.75
CA ALA A 17 -8.54 5.40 -9.07
C ALA A 17 -8.39 4.27 -10.11
N GLY A 18 -7.68 3.17 -9.78
CA GLY A 18 -7.43 2.06 -10.71
C GLY A 18 -6.37 2.35 -11.80
N GLU A 19 -5.71 3.50 -11.73
CA GLU A 19 -4.63 3.90 -12.64
C GLU A 19 -3.32 3.15 -12.34
N LYS A 20 -3.03 2.94 -11.05
CA LYS A 20 -1.87 2.18 -10.58
C LYS A 20 -2.32 0.77 -10.21
N ARG A 21 -1.94 -0.22 -11.02
CA ARG A 21 -2.31 -1.64 -10.83
C ARG A 21 -1.17 -2.51 -10.31
N TYR A 22 0.03 -1.93 -10.19
CA TYR A 22 1.19 -2.58 -9.58
C TYR A 22 1.84 -1.66 -8.55
N GLU A 23 2.10 -2.16 -7.35
CA GLU A 23 2.96 -1.51 -6.35
C GLU A 23 4.38 -2.08 -6.46
N PHE A 24 5.39 -1.20 -6.45
CA PHE A 24 6.78 -1.61 -6.61
C PHE A 24 7.53 -1.48 -5.29
N ARG A 25 8.26 -2.52 -4.91
CA ARG A 25 9.09 -2.53 -3.69
C ARG A 25 10.46 -3.14 -3.95
N LYS A 26 11.46 -2.74 -3.18
CA LYS A 26 12.79 -3.40 -3.20
C LYS A 26 12.73 -4.82 -2.64
N ARG A 27 11.85 -5.06 -1.66
CA ARG A 27 11.57 -6.35 -1.03
C ARG A 27 10.11 -6.39 -0.62
N PHE A 28 9.49 -7.56 -0.69
CA PHE A 28 8.14 -7.78 -0.19
C PHE A 28 8.08 -9.15 0.50
N PRO A 29 7.42 -9.27 1.67
CA PRO A 29 7.28 -10.54 2.35
C PRO A 29 6.41 -11.51 1.54
N LYS A 30 6.64 -12.81 1.74
CA LYS A 30 5.85 -13.88 1.11
C LYS A 30 4.51 -14.07 1.86
N ASN A 31 3.54 -14.69 1.19
CA ASN A 31 2.25 -15.10 1.75
C ASN A 31 1.42 -13.95 2.34
N ILE A 32 1.52 -12.77 1.72
CA ILE A 32 0.63 -11.65 2.02
C ILE A 32 -0.63 -11.78 1.17
N GLU A 33 -1.77 -11.69 1.82
CA GLU A 33 -3.09 -11.71 1.17
C GLU A 33 -3.62 -10.29 0.99
N LEU A 34 -3.36 -9.41 1.96
CA LEU A 34 -3.97 -8.08 2.01
C LEU A 34 -2.94 -7.03 2.47
N VAL A 35 -3.01 -5.88 1.81
CA VAL A 35 -2.23 -4.70 2.16
C VAL A 35 -3.16 -3.59 2.61
N TYR A 36 -2.91 -3.05 3.81
CA TYR A 36 -3.44 -1.78 4.26
C TYR A 36 -2.55 -0.63 3.78
N MET A 37 -3.14 0.32 3.07
CA MET A 37 -2.45 1.49 2.54
C MET A 37 -2.37 2.58 3.60
N TYR A 38 -1.22 2.69 4.28
CA TYR A 38 -0.91 3.85 5.12
C TYR A 38 -0.39 4.99 4.23
N ALA A 39 -1.21 6.01 4.02
CA ALA A 39 -0.82 7.23 3.33
C ALA A 39 0.13 8.04 4.22
N THR A 40 1.34 8.30 3.74
CA THR A 40 2.35 9.08 4.48
C THR A 40 1.97 10.56 4.59
N SER A 41 2.89 11.40 5.10
CA SER A 41 2.68 12.85 5.22
C SER A 41 2.20 13.48 3.90
N PRO A 42 1.25 14.44 3.93
CA PRO A 42 0.60 15.02 5.12
C PRO A 42 -0.58 14.21 5.68
N VAL A 43 -1.04 13.15 5.02
CA VAL A 43 -2.27 12.42 5.36
C VAL A 43 -2.13 11.64 6.67
N LYS A 44 -1.05 10.86 6.83
CA LYS A 44 -0.70 10.09 8.03
C LYS A 44 -1.83 9.17 8.55
N LYS A 45 -2.56 8.51 7.64
CA LYS A 45 -3.70 7.63 7.95
C LYS A 45 -3.71 6.38 7.10
N VAL A 46 -4.37 5.32 7.58
CA VAL A 46 -4.75 4.17 6.75
C VAL A 46 -5.99 4.57 5.96
N VAL A 47 -5.91 4.54 4.63
CA VAL A 47 -6.94 5.10 3.72
C VAL A 47 -7.72 4.06 2.93
N GLY A 48 -7.32 2.80 3.04
CA GLY A 48 -7.89 1.71 2.27
C GLY A 48 -7.00 0.48 2.30
N GLU A 49 -7.39 -0.50 1.50
CA GLU A 49 -6.69 -1.77 1.35
C GLU A 49 -6.80 -2.32 -0.07
N PHE A 50 -5.96 -3.29 -0.40
CA PHE A 50 -6.07 -4.09 -1.61
C PHE A 50 -5.61 -5.53 -1.35
N LYS A 51 -6.19 -6.48 -2.09
CA LYS A 51 -5.70 -7.85 -2.14
C LYS A 51 -4.44 -7.95 -2.99
N VAL A 52 -3.50 -8.74 -2.51
CA VAL A 52 -2.26 -9.04 -3.22
C VAL A 52 -2.54 -10.11 -4.25
N GLY A 53 -2.37 -9.76 -5.53
CA GLY A 53 -2.35 -10.73 -6.63
C GLY A 53 -0.96 -11.32 -6.82
N GLU A 54 -0.61 -11.58 -8.08
CA GLU A 54 0.73 -12.03 -8.46
C GLU A 54 1.84 -11.07 -7.96
N VAL A 55 2.90 -11.65 -7.39
CA VAL A 55 4.13 -10.93 -7.01
C VAL A 55 5.26 -11.43 -7.90
N VAL A 56 5.80 -10.53 -8.72
CA VAL A 56 6.91 -10.84 -9.65
C VAL A 56 8.19 -10.22 -9.10
N GLU A 57 9.19 -11.05 -8.83
CA GLU A 57 10.54 -10.63 -8.48
C GLU A 57 11.46 -10.69 -9.70
N ASP A 58 12.10 -9.57 -10.02
CA ASP A 58 12.94 -9.46 -11.23
C ASP A 58 13.89 -8.24 -11.11
N GLU A 59 14.73 -8.04 -12.11
CA GLU A 59 15.53 -6.82 -12.24
C GLU A 59 14.64 -5.59 -12.50
N PRO A 60 14.98 -4.40 -11.98
CA PRO A 60 14.16 -3.20 -12.17
C PRO A 60 13.86 -2.87 -13.63
N ILE A 61 14.82 -3.11 -14.54
CA ILE A 61 14.62 -2.89 -15.98
C ILE A 61 13.55 -3.82 -16.57
N ILE A 62 13.50 -5.07 -16.11
CA ILE A 62 12.52 -6.06 -16.55
C ILE A 62 11.16 -5.76 -15.95
N LEU A 63 11.10 -5.42 -14.66
CA LEU A 63 9.85 -4.99 -14.00
C LEU A 63 9.27 -3.76 -14.70
N TRP A 64 10.09 -2.76 -14.99
CA TRP A 64 9.66 -1.57 -15.72
C TRP A 64 9.13 -1.93 -17.10
N ARG A 65 9.87 -2.73 -17.87
CA ARG A 65 9.45 -3.13 -19.22
C ARG A 65 8.09 -3.83 -19.20
N LYS A 66 7.87 -4.75 -18.25
CA LYS A 66 6.63 -5.52 -18.11
C LYS A 66 5.45 -4.68 -17.64
N PHE A 67 5.65 -3.79 -16.67
CA PHE A 67 4.53 -3.20 -15.90
C PHE A 67 4.37 -1.67 -16.03
N ARG A 68 5.23 -0.99 -16.80
CA ARG A 68 5.20 0.49 -16.95
C ARG A 68 3.83 1.07 -17.28
N THR A 69 3.03 0.39 -18.09
CA THR A 69 1.70 0.87 -18.52
C THR A 69 0.75 1.09 -17.34
N TYR A 70 0.90 0.30 -16.27
CA TYR A 70 0.05 0.37 -15.08
C TYR A 70 0.83 0.72 -13.81
N ALA A 71 2.02 1.32 -13.97
CA ALA A 71 2.94 1.60 -12.89
C ALA A 71 2.47 2.73 -11.97
N GLY A 72 1.71 3.69 -12.50
CA GLY A 72 1.28 4.89 -11.77
C GLY A 72 2.42 5.79 -11.29
N VAL A 73 3.67 5.52 -11.68
CA VAL A 73 4.89 6.27 -11.38
C VAL A 73 5.64 6.52 -12.68
N ASP A 74 6.32 7.66 -12.79
CA ASP A 74 7.14 7.96 -13.96
C ASP A 74 8.44 7.14 -13.96
N LYS A 75 9.04 7.03 -15.15
CA LYS A 75 10.26 6.24 -15.37
C LYS A 75 11.42 6.69 -14.48
N ASN A 76 11.60 8.00 -14.33
CA ASN A 76 12.73 8.56 -13.60
C ASN A 76 12.58 8.30 -12.09
N GLU A 77 11.39 8.52 -11.52
CA GLU A 77 11.13 8.20 -10.12
C GLU A 77 11.24 6.69 -9.85
N PHE A 78 10.81 5.84 -10.80
CA PHE A 78 10.98 4.39 -10.68
C PHE A 78 12.46 3.99 -10.62
N PHE A 79 13.28 4.39 -11.59
CA PHE A 79 14.69 3.98 -11.61
C PHE A 79 15.51 4.64 -10.50
N LYS A 80 15.18 5.88 -10.12
CA LYS A 80 15.76 6.52 -8.93
C LYS A 80 15.41 5.75 -7.65
N TYR A 81 14.17 5.27 -7.51
CA TYR A 81 13.80 4.44 -6.36
C TYR A 81 14.63 3.16 -6.28
N TYR A 82 14.95 2.54 -7.41
CA TYR A 82 15.76 1.31 -7.51
C TYR A 82 17.27 1.54 -7.69
N GLU A 83 17.77 2.76 -7.52
CA GLU A 83 19.20 3.04 -7.62
C GLU A 83 20.01 2.14 -6.66
N GLY A 84 21.09 1.54 -7.18
CA GLY A 84 21.92 0.57 -6.46
C GLY A 84 21.26 -0.78 -6.15
N CYS A 85 20.09 -1.08 -6.72
CA CYS A 85 19.37 -2.34 -6.48
C CYS A 85 19.29 -3.19 -7.75
N ASN A 86 19.80 -4.42 -7.68
CA ASN A 86 19.75 -5.36 -8.82
C ASN A 86 18.44 -6.15 -8.89
N LYS A 87 17.62 -6.13 -7.84
CA LYS A 87 16.32 -6.81 -7.80
C LYS A 87 15.26 -5.94 -7.12
N GLY A 88 14.02 -6.20 -7.48
CA GLY A 88 12.82 -5.66 -6.86
C GLY A 88 11.65 -6.59 -7.03
N CYS A 89 10.48 -6.14 -6.61
CA CYS A 89 9.22 -6.81 -6.88
C CYS A 89 8.14 -5.85 -7.39
N ALA A 90 7.29 -6.37 -8.26
CA ALA A 90 6.03 -5.79 -8.67
C ALA A 90 4.88 -6.61 -8.04
N ILE A 91 4.05 -5.94 -7.25
CA ILE A 91 2.92 -6.53 -6.52
C ILE A 91 1.66 -6.14 -7.28
N LYS A 92 0.97 -7.12 -7.88
CA LYS A 92 -0.32 -6.87 -8.53
C LYS A 92 -1.35 -6.47 -7.48
N ILE A 93 -2.07 -5.39 -7.78
CA ILE A 93 -3.11 -4.82 -6.93
C ILE A 93 -4.45 -5.34 -7.40
N GLU A 94 -5.17 -6.03 -6.52
CA GLU A 94 -6.49 -6.59 -6.79
C GLU A 94 -7.49 -6.11 -5.73
N GLU A 95 -8.78 -6.08 -6.09
CA GLU A 95 -9.88 -5.79 -5.15
C GLU A 95 -9.63 -4.61 -4.19
N VAL A 96 -9.36 -3.42 -4.73
CA VAL A 96 -9.13 -2.22 -3.91
C VAL A 96 -10.41 -1.82 -3.18
N ARG A 97 -10.31 -1.63 -1.85
CA ARG A 97 -11.39 -1.10 -1.00
C ARG A 97 -10.93 0.14 -0.26
N THR A 98 -11.80 1.15 -0.19
CA THR A 98 -11.56 2.36 0.60
C THR A 98 -12.54 2.44 1.76
N PHE A 99 -12.15 3.22 2.76
CA PHE A 99 -12.97 3.49 3.93
C PHE A 99 -12.59 4.84 4.53
N ALA A 100 -13.37 5.31 5.50
CA ALA A 100 -13.06 6.54 6.24
C ALA A 100 -11.63 6.48 6.80
N PRO A 101 -10.71 7.41 6.47
CA PRO A 101 -9.32 7.32 6.87
C PRO A 101 -9.12 7.23 8.38
N ILE A 102 -8.37 6.22 8.81
CA ILE A 102 -8.12 5.92 10.22
C ILE A 102 -6.71 6.38 10.62
N ASP A 103 -6.59 7.14 11.72
CA ASP A 103 -5.29 7.35 12.34
C ASP A 103 -4.88 6.07 13.09
N PRO A 104 -3.82 5.35 12.64
CA PRO A 104 -3.42 4.10 13.27
C PRO A 104 -2.95 4.27 14.72
N LYS A 105 -2.61 5.48 15.17
CA LYS A 105 -2.23 5.74 16.57
C LYS A 105 -3.38 5.56 17.55
N ILE A 106 -4.63 5.70 17.08
CA ILE A 106 -5.83 5.51 17.90
C ILE A 106 -6.00 4.02 18.24
N ILE A 107 -5.53 3.12 17.37
CA ILE A 107 -5.70 1.67 17.51
C ILE A 107 -4.42 1.01 18.01
N VAL A 108 -3.26 1.52 17.60
CA VAL A 108 -1.96 0.94 17.89
C VAL A 108 -1.14 1.94 18.69
N SER A 109 -1.06 1.73 20.00
CA SER A 109 -0.20 2.53 20.87
C SER A 109 1.25 2.51 20.35
N GLY A 110 1.87 3.68 20.31
CA GLY A 110 3.24 3.85 19.81
C GLY A 110 3.42 3.58 18.30
N PHE A 111 2.35 3.63 17.49
CA PHE A 111 2.47 3.41 16.05
C PHE A 111 3.50 4.34 15.40
N LYS A 112 4.47 3.73 14.70
CA LYS A 112 5.40 4.40 13.79
C LYS A 112 5.18 3.88 12.37
N PRO A 113 5.16 4.77 11.36
CA PRO A 113 5.05 4.36 9.96
C PRO A 113 6.15 3.36 9.58
N PRO A 114 5.83 2.24 8.92
CA PRO A 114 6.85 1.30 8.51
C PRO A 114 7.75 1.90 7.41
N GLN A 115 9.06 1.64 7.49
CA GLN A 115 10.00 1.99 6.42
C GLN A 115 9.81 1.08 5.19
N SER A 116 9.57 -0.21 5.43
CA SER A 116 9.23 -1.19 4.38
C SER A 116 7.76 -1.60 4.49
N TYR A 117 7.42 -2.40 5.51
CA TYR A 117 6.06 -2.84 5.84
C TYR A 117 5.98 -3.18 7.34
N ARG A 118 4.76 -3.42 7.87
CA ARG A 118 4.52 -3.95 9.22
C ARG A 118 3.44 -5.01 9.17
N TYR A 119 3.69 -6.20 9.70
CA TYR A 119 2.64 -7.22 9.89
C TYR A 119 1.58 -6.72 10.85
N THR A 120 0.32 -7.09 10.59
CA THR A 120 -0.80 -6.73 11.46
C THR A 120 -1.88 -7.79 11.42
N ASN A 121 -2.60 -7.94 12.53
CA ASN A 121 -3.84 -8.73 12.61
C ASN A 121 -5.06 -7.81 12.80
N ILE A 122 -4.87 -6.49 12.67
CA ILE A 122 -5.91 -5.49 12.89
C ILE A 122 -6.78 -5.37 11.63
N PRO A 123 -8.10 -5.61 11.74
CA PRO A 123 -9.02 -5.48 10.62
C PRO A 123 -9.46 -4.02 10.45
N PHE A 124 -8.59 -3.15 9.90
CA PHE A 124 -8.89 -1.70 9.77
C PHE A 124 -10.20 -1.44 9.03
N PHE A 125 -10.53 -2.27 8.02
CA PHE A 125 -11.80 -2.20 7.31
C PHE A 125 -12.98 -2.31 8.29
N ASN A 126 -13.04 -3.37 9.10
CA ASN A 126 -14.13 -3.61 10.04
C ASN A 126 -14.23 -2.49 11.10
N ILE A 127 -13.09 -1.98 11.58
CA ILE A 127 -13.04 -0.89 12.55
C ILE A 127 -13.63 0.40 11.97
N SER A 128 -13.39 0.68 10.69
CA SER A 128 -13.95 1.87 10.03
C SER A 128 -15.49 1.91 10.06
N PHE A 129 -16.15 0.75 9.97
CA PHE A 129 -17.62 0.67 10.07
C PHE A 129 -18.12 0.81 11.51
N GLY A 130 -17.36 0.31 12.49
CA GLY A 130 -17.71 0.43 13.91
C GLY A 130 -17.69 1.88 14.41
N ILE A 131 -16.67 2.66 14.00
CA ILE A 131 -16.54 4.07 14.36
C ILE A 131 -17.69 4.91 13.78
N ASN A 132 -18.10 4.64 12.53
CA ASN A 132 -19.20 5.37 11.90
C ASN A 132 -20.55 5.12 12.58
N LYS A 133 -20.78 3.92 13.14
CA LYS A 133 -22.00 3.65 13.91
C LYS A 133 -22.05 4.43 15.22
N SER A 134 -20.93 4.57 15.94
CA SER A 134 -20.92 5.32 17.20
C SER A 134 -21.09 6.83 17.03
N MET A 135 -20.64 7.41 15.91
CA MET A 135 -20.76 8.85 15.64
C MET A 135 -22.17 9.32 15.24
N HIS A 136 -23.08 8.41 14.87
CA HIS A 136 -24.47 8.73 14.55
C HIS A 136 -25.45 8.48 15.71
N SER A 137 -24.94 8.31 16.92
CA SER A 137 -25.72 7.99 18.14
C SER A 137 -25.85 9.18 19.12
N PHE A 138 -25.73 10.41 18.62
CA PHE A 138 -26.00 11.64 19.38
C PHE A 138 -27.10 12.45 18.72
#